data_AF-E7G6D8-F1
#
_entry.id   AF-E7G6D8-F1
#
_cell.length_a   1.000
_cell.length_b   1.000
_cell.length_c   1.000
_cell.angle_alpha   90.00
_cell.angle_beta   90.00
_cell.angle_gamma   90.00
#
_symmetry.space_group_name_H-M   'P 1'
#
loop_
_entity.id
_entity.type
_entity.pdbx_description
1 polymer ?
#
loop_
_entity_poly.entity_id
_entity_poly.type
_entity_poly.pdbx_seq_one_letter_code
_entity_poly.pdbx_strand_id
1 'polypeptide(L)'
;MGLFSKKQKVDYDALFKEQYKSVNQLTMQAHNELDYVIKESLFELIVEKYNELITFIDQGASYDKAHFESLRENAQKELKTLQDINKDEL
;
A
#
# COMPACT_ATOMS: atom_id res chain seq x y z
N MET A 1 38.08 -4.79 -24.89
CA MET A 1 37.53 -3.58 -24.22
C MET A 1 36.41 -4.04 -23.31
N GLY A 2 36.54 -3.82 -21.99
CA GLY A 2 35.63 -4.37 -20.99
C GLY A 2 34.23 -3.75 -21.08
N LEU A 3 33.23 -4.58 -21.35
CA LEU A 3 31.81 -4.25 -21.23
C LEU A 3 31.47 -4.13 -19.74
N PHE A 4 31.67 -2.95 -19.16
CA PHE A 4 31.17 -2.64 -17.83
C PHE A 4 29.65 -2.54 -17.90
N SER A 5 28.95 -3.62 -17.56
CA SER A 5 27.54 -3.60 -17.22
C SER A 5 27.38 -2.75 -15.95
N LYS A 6 27.08 -1.45 -16.14
CA LYS A 6 26.51 -0.62 -15.06
C LYS A 6 25.24 -1.32 -14.61
N LYS A 7 25.29 -2.06 -13.49
CA LYS A 7 24.08 -2.48 -12.79
C LYS A 7 23.28 -1.20 -12.53
N GLN A 8 22.15 -1.06 -13.20
CA GLN A 8 21.26 0.08 -12.99
C GLN A 8 20.88 0.07 -11.51
N LYS A 9 21.33 1.09 -10.77
CA LYS A 9 21.01 1.21 -9.34
C LYS A 9 19.50 1.45 -9.28
N VAL A 10 18.78 0.54 -8.63
CA VAL A 10 17.33 0.68 -8.42
C VAL A 10 17.11 1.93 -7.57
N ASP A 11 16.25 2.82 -8.04
CA ASP A 11 15.85 4.02 -7.32
C ASP A 11 14.59 3.70 -6.51
N TYR A 12 14.79 3.22 -5.29
CA TYR A 12 13.69 2.85 -4.39
C TYR A 12 12.88 4.07 -3.95
N ASP A 13 13.44 5.29 -3.96
CA ASP A 13 12.68 6.50 -3.67
C ASP A 13 11.68 6.82 -4.79
N ALA A 14 12.10 6.64 -6.05
CA ALA A 14 11.20 6.81 -7.19
C ALA A 14 10.06 5.77 -7.17
N LEU A 15 10.40 4.49 -6.94
CA LEU A 15 9.41 3.41 -6.83
C LEU A 15 8.44 3.66 -5.66
N PHE A 16 8.97 4.09 -4.51
CA PHE A 16 8.16 4.46 -3.34
C PHE A 16 7.16 5.57 -3.68
N LYS A 17 7.62 6.66 -4.31
CA LYS A 17 6.74 7.79 -4.65
C LYS A 17 5.64 7.41 -5.63
N GLU A 18 5.96 6.60 -6.63
CA GLU A 18 4.98 6.12 -7.60
C GLU A 18 3.94 5.24 -6.92
N GLN A 19 4.39 4.28 -6.12
CA GLN A 19 3.50 3.37 -5.42
C GLN A 19 2.63 4.11 -4.39
N TYR A 20 3.19 5.10 -3.68
CA TYR A 20 2.44 5.88 -2.68
C TYR A 20 1.33 6.73 -3.32
N LYS A 21 1.53 7.26 -4.54
CA LYS A 21 0.46 7.92 -5.29
C LYS A 21 -0.68 6.96 -5.60
N SER A 22 -0.36 5.73 -5.99
CA SER A 22 -1.35 4.69 -6.25
C SER A 22 -2.13 4.33 -4.97
N VAL A 23 -1.45 4.21 -3.83
CA VAL A 23 -2.14 3.98 -2.53
C VAL A 23 -3.12 5.11 -2.23
N ASN A 24 -2.71 6.37 -2.37
CA ASN A 24 -3.60 7.50 -2.11
C ASN A 24 -4.84 7.50 -3.02
N GLN A 25 -4.69 7.13 -4.29
CA GLN A 25 -5.81 7.01 -5.22
C GLN A 25 -6.77 5.88 -4.82
N LEU A 26 -6.24 4.71 -4.44
CA LEU A 26 -7.05 3.59 -3.95
C LEU A 26 -7.80 3.96 -2.67
N THR A 27 -7.12 4.60 -1.71
CA THR A 27 -7.74 5.07 -0.47
C THR A 27 -8.86 6.06 -0.75
N MET A 28 -8.67 7.01 -1.67
CA MET A 28 -9.74 7.91 -2.09
C MET A 28 -10.91 7.17 -2.75
N GLN A 29 -10.65 6.16 -3.58
CA GLN A 29 -11.71 5.33 -4.17
C GLN A 29 -12.49 4.59 -3.09
N ALA A 30 -11.79 3.95 -2.14
CA ALA A 30 -12.40 3.21 -1.04
C ALA A 30 -13.26 4.10 -0.13
N HIS A 31 -12.86 5.35 0.09
CA HIS A 31 -13.66 6.30 0.87
C HIS A 31 -14.94 6.74 0.15
N ASN A 32 -14.95 6.77 -1.18
CA ASN A 32 -16.12 7.14 -1.99
C ASN A 32 -17.00 5.93 -2.35
N GLU A 33 -16.54 4.70 -2.10
CA GLU A 33 -17.28 3.49 -2.38
C GLU A 33 -18.38 3.26 -1.34
N LEU A 34 -19.59 2.99 -1.82
CA LEU A 34 -20.78 2.75 -1.00
C LEU A 34 -21.05 1.25 -0.82
N ASP A 35 -20.62 0.43 -1.78
CA ASP A 35 -20.73 -1.03 -1.69
C ASP A 35 -19.66 -1.57 -0.75
N TYR A 36 -20.08 -2.16 0.38
CA TYR A 36 -19.16 -2.64 1.41
C TYR A 36 -18.31 -3.83 0.95
N VAL A 37 -18.75 -4.62 -0.04
CA VAL A 37 -17.98 -5.74 -0.61
C VAL A 37 -16.86 -5.21 -1.50
N ILE A 38 -17.17 -4.20 -2.33
CA ILE A 38 -16.14 -3.53 -3.15
C ILE A 38 -15.17 -2.77 -2.25
N LYS A 39 -15.68 -2.09 -1.23
CA LYS A 39 -14.87 -1.36 -0.26
C LYS A 39 -13.92 -2.28 0.51
N GLU A 40 -14.37 -3.45 0.95
CA GLU A 40 -13.52 -4.48 1.55
C GLU A 40 -12.37 -4.85 0.59
N SER A 41 -12.69 -5.18 -0.66
CA SER A 41 -11.72 -5.55 -1.69
C SER A 41 -10.67 -4.46 -1.94
N LEU A 42 -11.09 -3.19 -1.91
CA LEU A 42 -10.19 -2.04 -2.02
C LEU A 42 -9.25 -1.93 -0.81
N PHE A 43 -9.76 -2.16 0.40
CA PHE A 43 -8.95 -2.13 1.61
C PHE A 43 -7.96 -3.30 1.70
N GLU A 44 -8.30 -4.50 1.20
CA GLU A 44 -7.33 -5.59 1.04
C GLU A 44 -6.15 -5.16 0.16
N LEU A 45 -6.44 -4.57 -1.00
CA LEU A 45 -5.40 -4.07 -1.90
C LEU A 45 -4.57 -2.95 -1.27
N ILE A 46 -5.21 -2.01 -0.56
CA ILE A 46 -4.50 -0.92 0.14
C ILE A 46 -3.51 -1.46 1.16
N VAL A 47 -3.90 -2.46 1.96
CA VAL A 47 -3.01 -3.11 2.94
C VAL A 47 -1.79 -3.73 2.25
N GLU A 48 -2.00 -4.45 1.16
CA GLU A 48 -0.91 -5.04 0.37
C GLU A 48 0.02 -3.97 -0.19
N LYS A 49 -0.53 -2.86 -0.70
CA LYS A 49 0.31 -1.75 -1.19
C LYS A 49 1.10 -1.05 -0.10
N TYR A 50 0.59 -0.97 1.13
CA TYR A 50 1.40 -0.49 2.26
C TYR A 50 2.54 -1.47 2.60
N ASN A 51 2.32 -2.79 2.50
CA ASN A 51 3.41 -3.78 2.66
C ASN A 51 4.50 -3.59 1.60
N GLU A 52 4.14 -3.31 0.34
CA GLU A 52 5.10 -2.99 -0.72
C GLU A 52 5.90 -1.71 -0.40
N LEU A 53 5.23 -0.64 0.06
CA LEU A 53 5.90 0.60 0.46
C LEU A 53 6.91 0.38 1.59
N ILE A 54 6.53 -0.38 2.62
CA ILE A 54 7.43 -0.74 3.72
C ILE A 54 8.62 -1.55 3.20
N THR A 55 8.39 -2.46 2.23
CA THR A 55 9.45 -3.24 1.60
C THR A 55 10.44 -2.34 0.85
N PHE A 56 9.98 -1.30 0.15
CA PHE A 56 10.89 -0.34 -0.49
C PHE A 56 11.74 0.44 0.53
N ILE A 57 11.19 0.76 1.70
CA ILE A 57 11.95 1.38 2.79
C ILE A 57 13.03 0.42 3.29
N ASP A 58 12.68 -0.84 3.52
CA ASP A 58 13.64 -1.88 3.93
C ASP A 58 14.74 -2.13 2.89
N GLN A 59 14.45 -1.86 1.61
CA GLN A 59 15.39 -1.98 0.50
C GLN A 59 16.25 -0.73 0.26
N GLY A 60 15.95 0.38 0.96
CA GLY A 60 16.78 1.59 0.96
C GLY A 60 16.09 2.88 0.53
N ALA A 61 14.75 2.91 0.43
CA ALA A 61 14.02 4.17 0.27
C ALA A 61 14.09 4.99 1.57
N SER A 62 14.32 6.31 1.46
CA SER A 62 14.56 7.20 2.59
C SER A 62 13.27 7.79 3.17
N TYR A 63 12.40 6.92 3.70
CA TYR A 63 11.12 7.29 4.31
C TYR A 63 10.95 6.71 5.72
N ASP A 64 10.06 7.32 6.52
CA ASP A 64 9.79 6.87 7.89
C ASP A 64 8.96 5.59 7.91
N LYS A 65 9.62 4.45 8.16
CA LYS A 65 8.97 3.13 8.26
C LYS A 65 7.84 3.11 9.27
N ALA A 66 8.03 3.69 10.46
CA ALA A 66 7.04 3.63 11.54
C ALA A 66 5.75 4.37 11.17
N HIS A 67 5.88 5.47 10.42
CA HIS A 67 4.72 6.16 9.86
C HIS A 67 3.90 5.26 8.93
N PHE A 68 4.54 4.56 7.99
CA PHE A 68 3.84 3.69 7.04
C PHE A 68 3.31 2.40 7.68
N GLU A 69 3.97 1.88 8.71
CA GLU A 69 3.45 0.77 9.52
C GLU A 69 2.14 1.17 10.24
N SER A 70 2.09 2.37 10.82
CA SER A 70 0.88 2.91 11.44
C SER A 70 -0.27 3.08 10.44
N LEU A 71 0.03 3.59 9.23
CA LEU A 71 -0.98 3.70 8.16
C LEU A 71 -1.52 2.32 7.74
N ARG A 72 -0.64 1.33 7.58
CA ARG A 72 -1.05 -0.06 7.29
C ARG A 72 -1.93 -0.62 8.39
N GLU A 73 -1.57 -0.44 9.66
CA GLU A 73 -2.35 -0.93 10.80
C GLU A 73 -3.75 -0.29 10.85
N ASN A 74 -3.86 0.99 10.51
CA ASN A 74 -5.16 1.65 10.42
C ASN A 74 -5.99 1.07 9.26
N ALA A 75 -5.39 0.84 8.09
CA ALA A 75 -6.07 0.18 6.98
C ALA A 75 -6.51 -1.26 7.33
N GLN A 76 -5.71 -2.00 8.10
CA GLN A 76 -6.05 -3.35 8.58
C GLN A 76 -7.23 -3.34 9.56
N LYS A 77 -7.32 -2.33 10.44
CA LYS A 77 -8.46 -2.18 11.36
C LYS A 77 -9.75 -1.87 10.60
N GLU A 78 -9.68 -0.99 9.61
CA GLU A 78 -10.83 -0.69 8.74
C GLU A 78 -11.25 -1.93 7.94
N LEU A 79 -10.30 -2.64 7.33
CA LEU A 79 -10.56 -3.89 6.62
C LEU A 79 -11.28 -4.92 7.50
N LYS A 80 -10.79 -5.11 8.72
CA LYS A 80 -11.43 -6.03 9.68
C LYS A 80 -12.86 -5.60 9.98
N THR A 81 -13.11 -4.31 10.11
CA THR A 81 -14.47 -3.77 10.36
C THR A 81 -15.39 -4.04 9.18
N LEU A 82 -14.91 -3.84 7.95
CA LEU A 82 -15.66 -4.15 6.72
C LEU A 82 -15.96 -5.65 6.59
N GLN A 83 -14.98 -6.51 6.90
CA GLN A 83 -15.16 -7.95 6.92
C GLN A 83 -16.21 -8.41 7.94
N ASP A 84 -16.26 -7.77 9.10
CA ASP A 84 -17.27 -8.08 10.12
C ASP A 84 -18.66 -7.61 9.65
N ILE A 85 -18.78 -6.42 9.05
CA ILE A 85 -20.04 -5.92 8.45
C ILE A 85 -20.55 -6.87 7.35
N ASN A 86 -19.70 -7.22 6.38
CA ASN A 86 -20.10 -8.05 5.24
C ASN A 86 -20.46 -9.48 5.65
N LYS A 87 -19.91 -9.99 6.77
CA LYS A 87 -20.31 -11.29 7.33
C LYS A 87 -21.67 -11.23 8.02
N ASP A 88 -22.00 -10.12 8.67
CA ASP A 88 -23.29 -9.93 9.36
C ASP A 88 -24.45 -9.69 8.37
N GLU A 89 -24.15 -9.25 7.14
CA GLU A 89 -25.14 -9.04 6.06
C GLU A 89 -25.44 -10.30 5.21
N LEU A 90 -24.73 -11.42 5.44
CA LEU A 90 -24.90 -12.72 4.74
C LEU A 90 -25.74 -13.73 5.55
#